data_AF-A0A318HY93-F1
#
_entry.id   AF-A0A318HY93-F1
#
_cell.length_a   1.000
_cell.length_b   1.000
_cell.length_c   1.000
_cell.angle_alpha   90.00
_cell.angle_beta   90.00
_cell.angle_gamma   90.00
#
_symmetry.space_group_name_H-M   'P 1'
#
loop_
_entity.id
_entity.type
_entity.pdbx_description
1 polymer ?
#
loop_
_entity_poly.entity_id
_entity_poly.type
_entity_poly.pdbx_seq_one_letter_code
_entity_poly.pdbx_strand_id
1 'polypeptide(L)'
;MTFIHFVKMKKIILIFPIVVLLLGCNFFNENDSLEGLGLERHPYIGKELRTDGYYLATKTYKNMLGLIVLYRNGVCLCTYVENSGKSTKQYIENDVLQNKSYMHRLWSKPTAIGVFMITKRTIALRTWEYQNKRSTIAIDNVGEIINDTTLRINTIARTYAGIQQFVYNVYHFVPFSNKPDSTTSFIK
;
A
#
# COMPACT_ATOMS: atom_id res chain seq x y z
N MET A 1 -66.87 -30.70 30.75
CA MET A 1 -66.86 -29.48 29.93
C MET A 1 -65.53 -28.79 30.17
N THR A 2 -64.78 -28.63 29.09
CA THR A 2 -63.35 -28.38 28.92
C THR A 2 -62.88 -27.04 29.49
N PHE A 3 -61.67 -26.93 30.07
CA PHE A 3 -60.79 -25.76 29.87
C PHE A 3 -59.32 -26.16 30.08
N ILE A 4 -58.61 -26.30 28.95
CA ILE A 4 -57.16 -26.41 28.87
C ILE A 4 -56.61 -24.98 28.91
N HIS A 5 -55.86 -24.63 29.95
CA HIS A 5 -55.20 -23.32 30.02
C HIS A 5 -53.86 -23.39 29.28
N PHE A 6 -53.88 -23.04 27.98
CA PHE A 6 -52.67 -22.83 27.19
C PHE A 6 -51.93 -21.60 27.73
N VAL A 7 -50.71 -21.80 28.26
CA VAL A 7 -49.78 -20.71 28.55
C VAL A 7 -49.35 -20.09 27.21
N LYS A 8 -49.76 -18.85 26.98
CA LYS A 8 -49.48 -18.07 25.77
C LYS A 8 -48.00 -17.66 25.80
N MET A 9 -47.12 -18.46 25.21
CA MET A 9 -45.72 -18.09 24.96
C MET A 9 -45.70 -16.88 24.02
N LYS A 10 -45.36 -15.69 24.54
CA LYS A 10 -45.02 -14.52 23.71
C LYS A 10 -43.75 -14.87 22.95
N LYS A 11 -43.87 -15.06 21.63
CA LYS A 11 -42.73 -15.13 20.71
C LYS A 11 -42.01 -13.78 20.75
N ILE A 12 -40.94 -13.68 21.52
CA ILE A 12 -39.99 -12.58 21.41
C ILE A 12 -39.22 -12.84 20.11
N ILE A 13 -39.70 -12.24 19.02
CA ILE A 13 -38.97 -12.23 17.76
C ILE A 13 -37.85 -11.19 17.94
N LEU A 14 -36.63 -11.67 18.13
CA LEU A 14 -35.41 -10.88 18.17
C LEU A 14 -35.11 -10.35 16.75
N ILE A 15 -35.84 -9.32 16.33
CA ILE A 15 -35.53 -8.56 15.10
C ILE A 15 -34.54 -7.46 15.48
N PHE A 16 -33.26 -7.81 15.67
CA PHE A 16 -32.07 -6.93 15.53
C PHE A 16 -30.86 -7.78 15.92
N PRO A 17 -29.86 -8.02 15.03
CA PRO A 17 -29.16 -6.96 14.32
C PRO A 17 -28.75 -7.36 12.88
N ILE A 18 -29.52 -6.97 11.87
CA ILE A 18 -29.08 -7.06 10.46
C ILE A 18 -28.69 -5.68 9.90
N VAL A 19 -29.07 -4.59 10.58
CA VAL A 19 -28.83 -3.22 10.11
C VAL A 19 -27.40 -2.73 10.37
N VAL A 20 -26.61 -3.40 11.23
CA VAL A 20 -25.22 -2.99 11.52
C VAL A 20 -24.24 -3.45 10.42
N LEU A 21 -24.65 -4.33 9.51
CA LEU A 21 -23.77 -4.85 8.44
C LEU A 21 -23.72 -3.96 7.18
N LEU A 22 -24.52 -2.89 7.10
CA LEU A 22 -24.58 -2.01 5.92
C LEU A 22 -23.79 -0.70 6.07
N LEU A 23 -23.06 -0.50 7.18
CA LEU A 23 -22.10 0.61 7.32
C LEU A 23 -20.69 0.26 6.79
N GLY A 24 -20.58 -0.82 6.02
CA GLY A 24 -19.35 -1.17 5.31
C GLY A 24 -19.19 -0.35 4.03
N CYS A 25 -18.11 0.45 3.99
CA CYS A 25 -17.48 1.02 2.80
C CYS A 25 -18.13 2.24 2.14
N ASN A 26 -18.20 3.36 2.87
CA ASN A 26 -17.91 4.67 2.26
C ASN A 26 -16.41 4.93 2.44
N PHE A 27 -15.61 4.32 1.57
CA PHE A 27 -14.19 4.61 1.49
C PHE A 27 -13.97 5.13 0.07
N PHE A 28 -13.27 6.26 -0.04
CA PHE A 28 -12.73 6.87 -1.27
C PHE A 28 -13.57 8.03 -1.83
N ASN A 29 -13.12 9.25 -1.51
CA ASN A 29 -13.46 10.50 -2.19
C ASN A 29 -12.24 10.98 -2.98
N GLU A 30 -12.46 11.60 -4.14
CA GLU A 30 -11.45 11.79 -5.19
C GLU A 30 -10.61 13.09 -5.06
N ASN A 31 -10.80 13.90 -4.02
CA ASN A 31 -10.34 15.31 -4.01
C ASN A 31 -9.29 15.69 -2.95
N ASP A 32 -8.50 14.73 -2.53
CA ASP A 32 -8.15 14.72 -1.13
C ASP A 32 -6.59 14.68 -1.04
N SER A 33 -6.00 15.53 -0.19
CA SER A 33 -4.53 15.78 -0.09
C SER A 33 -3.77 14.53 0.38
N LEU A 34 -2.51 14.60 0.87
CA LEU A 34 -1.88 13.39 1.46
C LEU A 34 -2.71 12.82 2.65
N GLU A 35 -3.54 13.66 3.29
CA GLU A 35 -4.58 13.28 4.27
C GLU A 35 -5.79 12.57 3.62
N GLY A 36 -6.00 12.82 2.35
CA GLY A 36 -7.13 12.38 1.56
C GLY A 36 -6.95 11.08 0.78
N LEU A 37 -5.82 10.41 1.00
CA LEU A 37 -5.68 9.04 0.53
C LEU A 37 -6.70 8.10 1.19
N GLY A 38 -7.63 8.51 2.05
CA GLY A 38 -8.63 7.62 2.67
C GLY A 38 -7.99 6.44 3.42
N LEU A 39 -6.71 6.57 3.78
CA LEU A 39 -5.87 5.67 4.56
C LEU A 39 -5.13 6.64 5.48
N GLU A 40 -5.54 6.70 6.73
CA GLU A 40 -4.90 7.59 7.69
C GLU A 40 -3.45 7.13 7.93
N ARG A 41 -2.51 8.08 7.93
CA ARG A 41 -1.10 7.79 8.17
C ARG A 41 -0.92 7.35 9.62
N HIS A 42 -0.52 6.09 9.82
CA HIS A 42 -0.20 5.56 11.13
C HIS A 42 1.27 5.13 11.22
N PRO A 43 2.00 5.50 12.29
CA PRO A 43 3.34 4.96 12.52
C PRO A 43 3.34 3.43 12.54
N TYR A 44 4.28 2.84 11.81
CA TYR A 44 4.46 1.40 11.76
C TYR A 44 5.32 0.89 12.92
N ILE A 45 4.64 0.42 13.96
CA ILE A 45 5.25 -0.15 15.18
C ILE A 45 5.42 -1.67 15.13
N GLY A 46 4.98 -2.30 14.04
CA GLY A 46 5.00 -3.75 13.87
C GLY A 46 6.38 -4.35 13.54
N LYS A 47 6.37 -5.67 13.34
CA LYS A 47 7.53 -6.51 12.99
C LYS A 47 7.25 -7.49 11.84
N GLU A 48 6.07 -7.41 11.25
CA GLU A 48 5.62 -8.21 10.11
C GLU A 48 6.44 -7.94 8.85
N LEU A 49 7.03 -6.75 8.69
CA LEU A 49 7.93 -6.38 7.62
C LEU A 49 9.09 -5.51 8.15
N ARG A 50 10.22 -5.59 7.46
CA ARG A 50 11.41 -4.78 7.72
C ARG A 50 11.30 -3.39 7.10
N THR A 51 11.90 -2.40 7.77
CA THR A 51 11.92 -0.98 7.34
C THR A 51 13.34 -0.41 7.28
N ASP A 52 14.34 -1.26 7.49
CA ASP A 52 15.78 -0.96 7.44
C ASP A 52 16.40 -1.33 6.08
N GLY A 53 15.59 -1.30 5.04
CA GLY A 53 15.96 -1.67 3.68
C GLY A 53 14.84 -1.36 2.71
N TYR A 54 14.84 -2.05 1.58
CA TYR A 54 13.83 -1.91 0.53
C TYR A 54 13.47 -3.28 -0.05
N TYR A 55 12.35 -3.35 -0.75
CA TYR A 55 11.82 -4.56 -1.34
C TYR A 55 11.88 -4.46 -2.86
N LEU A 56 12.43 -5.49 -3.51
CA LEU A 56 12.58 -5.56 -4.95
C LEU A 56 11.73 -6.64 -5.59
N ALA A 57 11.05 -6.28 -6.66
CA ALA A 57 10.30 -7.22 -7.48
C ALA A 57 11.24 -8.25 -8.11
N THR A 58 10.82 -9.52 -8.07
CA THR A 58 11.48 -10.65 -8.71
C THR A 58 11.38 -10.63 -10.24
N LYS A 59 10.31 -10.03 -10.77
CA LYS A 59 10.10 -9.90 -12.22
C LYS A 59 10.20 -8.45 -12.64
N THR A 60 10.79 -8.24 -13.80
CA THR A 60 10.79 -6.94 -14.46
C THR A 60 9.52 -6.73 -15.27
N TYR A 61 9.09 -5.48 -15.39
CA TYR A 61 8.07 -5.05 -16.34
C TYR A 61 8.70 -4.02 -17.27
N LYS A 62 8.75 -4.29 -18.58
CA LYS A 62 9.39 -3.42 -19.58
C LYS A 62 10.83 -3.02 -19.18
N ASN A 63 11.64 -3.99 -18.73
CA ASN A 63 13.00 -3.79 -18.21
C ASN A 63 13.13 -2.91 -16.94
N MET A 64 12.02 -2.65 -16.25
CA MET A 64 12.02 -1.95 -14.98
C MET A 64 11.77 -2.92 -13.82
N LEU A 65 12.44 -2.69 -12.70
CA LEU A 65 12.27 -3.40 -11.43
C LEU A 65 11.36 -2.58 -10.51
N GLY A 66 10.34 -3.23 -9.96
CA GLY A 66 9.53 -2.63 -8.90
C GLY A 66 10.34 -2.49 -7.62
N LEU A 67 10.23 -1.32 -6.99
CA LEU A 67 10.94 -0.93 -5.77
C LEU A 67 9.93 -0.40 -4.74
N ILE A 68 9.94 -0.99 -3.55
CA ILE A 68 9.14 -0.53 -2.41
C ILE A 68 10.06 -0.18 -1.24
N VAL A 69 9.92 1.01 -0.68
CA VAL A 69 10.56 1.43 0.57
C VAL A 69 9.48 1.72 1.60
N LEU A 70 9.60 1.15 2.79
CA LEU A 70 8.65 1.32 3.89
C LEU A 70 9.30 2.13 5.02
N TYR A 71 8.68 3.23 5.42
CA TYR A 71 9.17 4.10 6.48
C TYR A 71 8.40 3.85 7.79
N ARG A 72 9.10 3.95 8.93
CA ARG A 72 8.51 3.73 10.27
C ARG A 72 7.34 4.66 10.60
N ASN A 73 7.20 5.77 9.90
CA ASN A 73 6.13 6.74 10.10
C ASN A 73 4.89 6.48 9.23
N GLY A 74 4.76 5.29 8.62
CA GLY A 74 3.59 4.89 7.82
C GLY A 74 3.65 5.31 6.36
N VAL A 75 4.72 5.97 5.93
CA VAL A 75 4.92 6.40 4.55
C VAL A 75 5.56 5.27 3.74
N CYS A 76 5.21 5.18 2.45
CA CYS A 76 5.88 4.29 1.51
C CYS A 76 6.32 5.05 0.25
N LEU A 77 7.36 4.52 -0.39
CA LEU A 77 7.75 4.82 -1.76
C LEU A 77 7.51 3.55 -2.59
N CYS A 78 6.71 3.63 -3.65
CA CYS A 78 6.46 2.54 -4.60
C CYS A 78 6.73 3.03 -6.02
N THR A 79 7.88 2.66 -6.58
CA THR A 79 8.32 3.14 -7.90
C THR A 79 8.88 2.01 -8.75
N TYR A 80 9.14 2.29 -10.02
CA TYR A 80 9.84 1.42 -10.93
C TYR A 80 11.18 2.06 -11.30
N VAL A 81 12.25 1.26 -11.28
CA VAL A 81 13.60 1.70 -11.64
C VAL A 81 14.09 0.88 -12.82
N GLU A 82 14.77 1.53 -13.77
CA GLU A 82 15.39 0.81 -14.89
C GLU A 82 16.42 -0.20 -14.39
N ASN A 83 16.49 -1.34 -15.04
CA ASN A 83 17.59 -2.26 -14.84
C ASN A 83 18.84 -1.68 -15.52
N SER A 84 19.74 -1.09 -14.73
CA SER A 84 20.91 -0.35 -15.23
C SER A 84 22.07 -1.23 -15.72
N GLY A 85 21.97 -2.55 -15.61
CA GLY A 85 23.05 -3.50 -15.94
C GLY A 85 24.25 -3.47 -14.97
N LYS A 86 24.30 -2.52 -14.03
CA LYS A 86 25.23 -2.51 -12.89
C LYS A 86 24.76 -3.50 -11.82
N SER A 87 25.54 -3.64 -10.73
CA SER A 87 25.06 -4.26 -9.49
C SER A 87 23.76 -3.56 -9.06
N THR A 88 22.64 -4.30 -9.09
CA THR A 88 21.30 -3.78 -8.77
C THR A 88 21.27 -3.05 -7.44
N LYS A 89 21.97 -3.57 -6.42
CA LYS A 89 22.05 -2.95 -5.10
C LYS A 89 22.74 -1.58 -5.14
N GLN A 90 23.93 -1.49 -5.74
CA GLN A 90 24.69 -0.24 -5.83
C GLN A 90 23.95 0.83 -6.62
N TYR A 91 23.34 0.44 -7.74
CA TYR A 91 22.54 1.36 -8.54
C TYR A 91 21.36 1.92 -7.75
N ILE A 92 20.58 1.07 -7.07
CA ILE A 92 19.44 1.54 -6.29
C ILE A 92 19.88 2.46 -5.16
N GLU A 93 20.88 2.06 -4.38
CA GLU A 93 21.27 2.85 -3.21
C GLU A 93 21.92 4.18 -3.61
N ASN A 94 22.84 4.17 -4.59
CA ASN A 94 23.64 5.37 -4.91
C ASN A 94 23.00 6.23 -6.01
N ASP A 95 22.46 5.62 -7.05
CA ASP A 95 22.00 6.34 -8.25
C ASP A 95 20.49 6.66 -8.20
N VAL A 96 19.71 5.93 -7.40
CA VAL A 96 18.25 6.15 -7.25
C VAL A 96 17.92 6.80 -5.91
N LEU A 97 18.15 6.11 -4.79
CA LEU A 97 17.67 6.53 -3.47
C LEU A 97 18.46 7.72 -2.90
N GLN A 98 19.74 7.85 -3.24
CA GLN A 98 20.56 9.02 -2.88
C GLN A 98 20.47 10.17 -3.90
N ASN A 99 19.79 9.99 -5.03
CA ASN A 99 19.65 11.03 -6.03
C ASN A 99 18.68 12.11 -5.56
N LYS A 100 19.23 13.20 -5.01
CA LYS A 100 18.48 14.32 -4.43
C LYS A 100 17.47 14.93 -5.41
N SER A 101 17.82 15.08 -6.67
CA SER A 101 16.93 15.66 -7.69
C SER A 101 15.76 14.72 -8.01
N TYR A 102 16.03 13.42 -8.12
CA TYR A 102 15.01 12.39 -8.31
C TYR A 102 14.06 12.32 -7.10
N MET A 103 14.62 12.18 -5.89
CA MET A 103 13.85 12.17 -4.64
C MET A 103 13.03 13.44 -4.48
N HIS A 104 13.63 14.62 -4.63
CA HIS A 104 12.90 15.90 -4.55
C HIS A 104 11.72 15.95 -5.52
N ARG A 105 11.86 15.43 -6.74
CA ARG A 105 10.75 15.35 -7.69
C ARG A 105 9.63 14.43 -7.19
N LEU A 106 9.96 13.26 -6.66
CA LEU A 106 8.97 12.33 -6.12
C LEU A 106 8.25 12.91 -4.90
N TRP A 107 8.90 13.72 -4.08
CA TRP A 107 8.27 14.32 -2.89
C TRP A 107 7.53 15.63 -3.18
N SER A 108 8.05 16.48 -4.07
CA SER A 108 7.41 17.76 -4.44
C SER A 108 6.14 17.58 -5.27
N LYS A 109 6.06 16.48 -6.02
CA LYS A 109 4.86 16.01 -6.68
C LYS A 109 4.75 14.53 -6.31
N PRO A 110 3.96 14.16 -5.28
CA PRO A 110 4.01 12.89 -4.54
C PRO A 110 3.73 11.61 -5.33
N THR A 111 4.01 11.58 -6.64
CA THR A 111 3.95 10.40 -7.49
C THR A 111 4.93 9.35 -6.97
N ALA A 112 4.47 8.12 -6.80
CA ALA A 112 5.15 7.02 -6.12
C ALA A 112 5.24 7.14 -4.58
N ILE A 113 4.88 8.27 -3.98
CA ILE A 113 4.83 8.44 -2.52
C ILE A 113 3.41 8.21 -2.04
N GLY A 114 3.28 7.57 -0.89
CA GLY A 114 2.00 7.25 -0.32
C GLY A 114 2.06 6.77 1.11
N VAL A 115 1.01 6.09 1.52
CA VAL A 115 0.88 5.51 2.86
C VAL A 115 0.71 4.01 2.77
N PHE A 116 1.11 3.33 3.84
CA PHE A 116 0.88 1.90 3.98
C PHE A 116 0.29 1.57 5.34
N MET A 117 -0.51 0.51 5.36
CA MET A 117 -0.95 -0.12 6.59
C MET A 117 -0.72 -1.62 6.51
N ILE A 118 -0.49 -2.23 7.67
CA ILE A 118 -0.40 -3.68 7.81
C ILE A 118 -1.46 -4.13 8.79
N THR A 119 -2.27 -5.09 8.35
CA THR A 119 -3.28 -5.75 9.18
C THR A 119 -3.05 -7.24 9.11
N LYS A 120 -2.55 -7.83 10.20
CA LYS A 120 -2.17 -9.26 10.27
C LYS A 120 -1.15 -9.62 9.18
N ARG A 121 -1.58 -10.31 8.12
CA ARG A 121 -0.74 -10.76 7.00
C ARG A 121 -1.04 -10.00 5.71
N THR A 122 -1.78 -8.91 5.78
CA THR A 122 -2.13 -8.09 4.62
C THR A 122 -1.40 -6.77 4.71
N ILE A 123 -0.82 -6.34 3.59
CA ILE A 123 -0.33 -4.97 3.40
C ILE A 123 -1.25 -4.26 2.40
N ALA A 124 -1.67 -3.04 2.73
CA ALA A 124 -2.29 -2.13 1.79
C ALA A 124 -1.36 -0.94 1.58
N LEU A 125 -1.10 -0.61 0.33
CA LEU A 125 -0.29 0.51 -0.12
C LEU A 125 -1.20 1.41 -0.95
N ARG A 126 -1.21 2.70 -0.65
CA ARG A 126 -1.89 3.68 -1.49
C ARG A 126 -0.95 4.81 -1.85
N THR A 127 -0.68 4.96 -3.13
CA THR A 127 0.28 5.94 -3.67
C THR A 127 -0.36 6.81 -4.74
N TRP A 128 0.15 8.03 -4.92
CA TRP A 128 -0.23 8.84 -6.07
C TRP A 128 0.50 8.38 -7.34
N GLU A 129 -0.19 8.41 -8.47
CA GLU A 129 0.38 8.18 -9.80
C GLU A 129 -0.10 9.27 -10.76
N TYR A 130 0.73 9.65 -11.74
CA TYR A 130 0.27 10.54 -12.81
C TYR A 130 -0.78 9.84 -13.66
N GLN A 131 -1.96 10.44 -13.74
CA GLN A 131 -2.94 10.08 -14.76
C GLN A 131 -2.58 10.75 -16.10
N ASN A 132 -2.10 11.99 -16.03
CA ASN A 132 -1.58 12.75 -17.17
C ASN A 132 -0.62 13.84 -16.66
N LYS A 133 -0.10 14.70 -17.54
CA LYS A 133 0.85 15.78 -17.18
C LYS A 133 0.29 16.81 -16.18
N ARG A 134 -1.02 16.80 -15.91
CA ARG A 134 -1.75 17.80 -15.12
C ARG A 134 -2.51 17.23 -13.92
N SER A 135 -2.75 15.91 -13.84
CA SER A 135 -3.47 15.28 -12.74
C SER A 135 -2.81 14.00 -12.22
N THR A 136 -3.04 13.74 -10.93
CA THR A 136 -2.66 12.51 -10.24
C THR A 136 -3.90 11.75 -9.78
N ILE A 137 -3.78 10.43 -9.67
CA ILE A 137 -4.81 9.54 -9.12
C ILE A 137 -4.22 8.73 -7.97
N ALA A 138 -5.04 8.36 -6.99
CA ALA A 138 -4.66 7.40 -5.97
C ALA A 138 -4.73 5.97 -6.55
N ILE A 139 -3.70 5.18 -6.28
CA ILE A 139 -3.62 3.78 -6.70
C ILE A 139 -3.51 2.89 -5.47
N ASP A 140 -4.40 1.91 -5.41
CA ASP A 140 -4.39 0.89 -4.38
C ASP A 140 -3.66 -0.36 -4.83
N ASN A 141 -2.70 -0.76 -4.02
CA ASN A 141 -2.04 -2.04 -4.13
C ASN A 141 -2.26 -2.80 -2.83
N VAL A 142 -2.90 -3.97 -2.92
CA VAL A 142 -3.10 -4.87 -1.78
C VAL A 142 -2.24 -6.09 -1.96
N GLY A 143 -1.62 -6.54 -0.88
CA GLY A 143 -0.71 -7.67 -0.91
C GLY A 143 -0.76 -8.54 0.33
N GLU A 144 -0.09 -9.67 0.22
CA GLU A 144 0.09 -10.67 1.26
C GLU A 144 1.55 -10.63 1.78
N ILE A 145 1.71 -10.68 3.09
CA ILE A 145 2.99 -10.83 3.78
C ILE A 145 3.25 -12.33 3.95
N ILE A 146 4.25 -12.83 3.23
CA ILE A 146 4.66 -14.24 3.31
C ILE A 146 5.54 -14.44 4.54
N ASN A 147 6.48 -13.52 4.76
CA ASN A 147 7.32 -13.39 5.95
C ASN A 147 7.90 -11.96 6.01
N ASP A 148 8.75 -11.70 7.00
CA ASP A 148 9.34 -10.38 7.25
C ASP A 148 10.23 -9.85 6.11
N THR A 149 10.74 -10.73 5.26
CA THR A 149 11.58 -10.38 4.11
C THR A 149 10.89 -10.56 2.75
N THR A 150 9.62 -10.99 2.72
CA THR A 150 8.95 -11.37 1.48
C THR A 150 7.49 -10.99 1.49
N LEU A 151 7.09 -10.22 0.48
CA LEU A 151 5.70 -9.82 0.27
C LEU A 151 5.29 -10.10 -1.17
N ARG A 152 3.99 -10.32 -1.38
CA ARG A 152 3.38 -10.49 -2.70
C ARG A 152 2.37 -9.37 -2.89
N ILE A 153 2.58 -8.50 -3.87
CA ILE A 153 1.65 -7.41 -4.19
C ILE A 153 0.82 -7.80 -5.40
N ASN A 154 -0.48 -7.54 -5.30
CA ASN A 154 -1.41 -7.57 -6.40
C ASN A 154 -1.48 -6.16 -6.97
N THR A 155 -0.84 -5.95 -8.13
CA THR A 155 -0.90 -4.67 -8.81
C THR A 155 -2.04 -4.70 -9.82
N ILE A 156 -2.91 -3.68 -9.78
CA ILE A 156 -3.93 -3.48 -10.81
C ILE A 156 -3.22 -2.84 -12.01
N ALA A 157 -2.89 -3.64 -13.02
CA ALA A 157 -2.46 -3.10 -14.31
C ALA A 157 -3.72 -2.54 -15.01
N ARG A 158 -3.86 -1.21 -15.02
CA ARG A 158 -4.86 -0.56 -15.87
C ARG A 158 -4.45 -0.76 -17.33
N THR A 159 -5.21 -1.54 -18.07
CA THR A 159 -5.09 -1.54 -19.54
C THR A 159 -5.85 -0.35 -20.13
N TYR A 160 -5.41 0.12 -21.29
CA TYR A 160 -5.99 1.27 -22.01
C TYR A 160 -7.50 1.11 -22.34
N ALA A 161 -8.05 -0.10 -22.18
CA ALA A 161 -9.45 -0.45 -22.43
C ALA A 161 -10.32 -0.55 -21.17
N GLY A 162 -9.83 -0.10 -20.00
CA GLY A 162 -10.59 -0.15 -18.74
C GLY A 162 -10.66 -1.53 -18.08
N ILE A 163 -9.98 -2.54 -18.63
CA ILE A 163 -9.90 -3.88 -18.04
C ILE A 163 -8.81 -3.87 -16.96
N GLN A 164 -9.21 -4.17 -15.72
CA GLN A 164 -8.30 -4.39 -14.60
C GLN A 164 -7.64 -5.75 -14.77
N GLN A 165 -6.34 -5.78 -15.04
CA GLN A 165 -5.58 -7.03 -15.02
C GLN A 165 -4.79 -7.11 -13.71
N PHE A 166 -4.99 -8.19 -12.97
CA PHE A 166 -4.21 -8.46 -11.76
C PHE A 166 -2.87 -9.09 -12.15
N VAL A 167 -1.78 -8.38 -11.85
CA VAL A 167 -0.43 -8.92 -11.98
C VAL A 167 0.12 -9.11 -10.58
N TYR A 168 0.52 -10.34 -10.27
CA TYR A 168 1.18 -10.68 -9.02
C TYR A 168 2.68 -10.49 -9.16
N ASN A 169 3.27 -9.70 -8.27
CA ASN A 169 4.72 -9.62 -8.12
C ASN A 169 5.13 -10.00 -6.70
N VAL A 170 6.13 -10.86 -6.62
CA VAL A 170 6.81 -11.19 -5.36
C VAL A 170 7.97 -10.23 -5.20
N TYR A 171 8.08 -9.62 -4.02
CA TYR A 171 9.16 -8.73 -3.66
C TYR A 171 9.99 -9.34 -2.53
N HIS A 172 11.31 -9.22 -2.63
CA HIS A 172 12.25 -9.64 -1.60
C HIS A 172 12.99 -8.46 -1.00
N PHE A 173 13.20 -8.53 0.30
CA PHE A 173 13.90 -7.54 1.08
C PHE A 173 15.39 -7.52 0.78
N VAL A 174 15.94 -6.31 0.68
CA VAL A 174 17.36 -6.00 0.58
C VAL A 174 17.71 -5.01 1.68
N PRO A 175 18.60 -5.37 2.63
CA PRO A 175 19.03 -4.45 3.68
C PRO A 175 19.89 -3.32 3.10
N PHE A 176 19.69 -2.10 3.59
CA PHE A 176 20.53 -0.97 3.23
C PHE A 176 21.99 -1.24 3.59
N SER A 177 22.94 -0.93 2.70
CA SER A 177 24.37 -0.98 3.03
C SER A 177 24.74 0.10 4.05
N ASN A 178 24.21 1.31 3.85
CA ASN A 178 24.27 2.42 4.78
C ASN A 178 22.84 2.94 4.92
N LYS A 179 22.30 2.93 6.14
CA LYS A 179 20.95 3.46 6.38
C LYS A 179 20.91 4.92 5.89
N PRO A 180 19.96 5.30 5.01
CA PRO A 180 19.76 6.70 4.68
C PRO A 180 19.61 7.49 5.97
N ASP A 181 20.32 8.61 6.06
CA ASP A 181 20.32 9.44 7.26
C ASP A 181 18.87 9.75 7.65
N SER A 182 18.49 9.55 8.92
CA SER A 182 17.11 9.80 9.37
C SER A 182 16.74 11.30 9.33
N THR A 183 17.65 12.12 8.83
CA THR A 183 17.59 13.56 8.57
C THR A 183 17.13 13.91 7.16
N THR A 184 16.76 12.94 6.31
CA THR A 184 16.13 13.27 5.02
C THR A 184 14.78 13.97 5.27
N SER A 185 14.83 15.29 5.24
CA SER A 185 13.80 16.27 5.60
C SER A 185 12.55 16.27 4.70
N PHE A 186 12.38 15.23 3.89
CA PHE A 186 11.28 15.12 2.93
C PHE A 186 10.00 14.59 3.56
N ILE A 187 10.09 14.00 4.75
CA ILE A 187 8.93 13.53 5.52
C ILE A 187 8.80 14.38 6.78
N LYS A 188 8.10 15.51 6.66
CA LYS A 188 7.42 16.13 7.80
C LYS A 188 6.04 15.49 7.86
#